data_AF-A0A448HIF5-F1
#
_entry.id   AF-A0A448HIF5-F1
#
_cell.length_a   1.000
_cell.length_b   1.000
_cell.length_c   1.000
_cell.angle_alpha   90.00
_cell.angle_beta   90.00
_cell.angle_gamma   90.00
#
_symmetry.space_group_name_H-M   'P 1'
#
loop_
_entity.id
_entity.type
_entity.pdbx_description
1 polymer ?
#
loop_
_entity_poly.entity_id
_entity_poly.type
_entity_poly.pdbx_seq_one_letter_code
_entity_poly.pdbx_strand_id
1 'polypeptide(L)'
;MSLAATPTKAPNQVPVGARAEIVLPGSEPETVSHRRHERSVVLPAAPRRPVGTVRELIDDAEAWERVVEAAGSQGHPMFSPDPAPRLAGMLSRDLNMPVSTVPGAATVHGFVPGLEGVRRALEEAVRGGA
;
A
#
# COMPACT_ATOMS: atom_id res chain seq x y z
N MET A 1 0.15 17.06 -14.97
CA MET A 1 -0.45 15.73 -15.16
C MET A 1 -1.42 15.51 -14.01
N SER A 2 -2.72 15.36 -14.30
CA SER A 2 -3.78 15.29 -13.27
C SER A 2 -3.95 13.85 -12.83
N LEU A 3 -3.72 13.54 -11.55
CA LEU A 3 -4.04 12.24 -10.97
C LEU A 3 -5.57 12.11 -10.94
N ALA A 4 -6.11 11.25 -11.80
CA ALA A 4 -7.54 10.96 -11.80
C ALA A 4 -7.89 10.20 -10.52
N ALA A 5 -8.68 10.82 -9.64
CA ALA A 5 -9.20 10.17 -8.45
C ALA A 5 -10.09 8.97 -8.84
N THR A 6 -9.72 7.78 -8.38
CA THR A 6 -10.49 6.57 -8.64
C THR A 6 -11.82 6.62 -7.87
N PRO A 7 -12.98 6.43 -8.54
CA PRO A 7 -14.26 6.43 -7.86
C PRO A 7 -14.33 5.25 -6.87
N THR A 8 -14.60 5.54 -5.61
CA THR A 8 -14.82 4.51 -4.59
C THR A 8 -16.30 4.17 -4.52
N LYS A 9 -16.61 2.87 -4.46
CA LYS A 9 -17.97 2.34 -4.47
C LYS A 9 -18.41 1.92 -3.07
N ALA A 10 -19.56 2.42 -2.63
CA ALA A 10 -20.16 2.09 -1.33
C ALA A 10 -21.51 1.36 -1.54
N PRO A 11 -21.57 0.02 -1.39
CA PRO A 11 -22.82 -0.73 -1.49
C PRO A 11 -23.59 -0.70 -0.17
N ASN A 12 -24.82 -0.17 -0.18
CA ASN A 12 -25.70 -0.14 0.98
C ASN A 12 -26.96 -0.99 0.73
N GLN A 13 -27.28 -1.87 1.66
CA GLN A 13 -28.49 -2.69 1.61
C GLN A 13 -29.47 -2.23 2.69
N VAL A 14 -30.60 -1.64 2.28
CA VAL A 14 -31.66 -1.20 3.19
C VAL A 14 -32.74 -2.29 3.25
N PRO A 15 -33.02 -2.89 4.43
CA PRO A 15 -34.07 -3.89 4.59
C PRO A 15 -35.46 -3.37 4.22
N VAL A 16 -36.37 -4.28 3.86
CA VAL A 16 -37.77 -3.93 3.56
C VAL A 16 -38.44 -3.36 4.81
N GLY A 17 -39.12 -2.22 4.67
CA GLY A 17 -39.75 -1.49 5.77
C GLY A 17 -38.85 -0.48 6.49
N ALA A 18 -37.55 -0.46 6.18
CA ALA A 18 -36.61 0.52 6.71
C ALA A 18 -36.32 1.66 5.72
N ARG A 19 -35.90 2.79 6.27
CA ARG A 19 -35.26 3.89 5.54
C ARG A 19 -33.88 4.09 6.15
N ALA A 20 -32.92 4.46 5.33
CA ALA A 20 -31.57 4.79 5.78
C ALA A 20 -31.19 6.17 5.26
N GLU A 21 -30.40 6.89 6.03
CA GLU A 21 -29.77 8.13 5.60
C GLU A 21 -28.34 7.81 5.17
N ILE A 22 -28.00 8.19 3.94
CA ILE A 22 -26.66 8.06 3.38
C ILE A 22 -25.98 9.42 3.52
N VAL A 23 -24.92 9.47 4.33
CA VAL A 23 -24.05 10.65 4.45
C VAL A 23 -22.74 10.33 3.73
N LEU A 24 -22.49 10.97 2.59
CA LEU A 24 -21.25 10.80 1.82
C LEU A 24 -20.34 12.02 1.99
N PRO A 25 -19.01 11.83 1.97
CA PRO A 25 -18.08 12.96 2.04
C PRO A 25 -18.34 13.98 0.92
N GLY A 26 -18.63 15.24 1.30
CA GLY A 26 -18.84 16.34 0.35
C GLY A 26 -20.25 16.44 -0.26
N SER A 27 -21.21 15.63 0.19
CA SER A 27 -22.60 15.67 -0.26
C SER A 27 -23.56 15.90 0.90
N GLU A 28 -24.70 16.53 0.61
CA GLU A 28 -25.81 16.60 1.57
C GLU A 28 -26.36 15.19 1.88
N PRO A 29 -26.86 14.96 3.11
CA PRO A 29 -27.47 13.69 3.48
C PRO A 29 -28.64 13.30 2.55
N GLU A 30 -28.64 12.06 2.08
CA GLU A 30 -29.68 11.51 1.19
C GLU A 30 -30.48 10.43 1.93
N THR A 31 -31.80 10.61 2.07
CA THR A 31 -32.67 9.55 2.60
C THR A 31 -33.02 8.56 1.49
N VAL A 32 -32.64 7.30 1.67
CA VAL A 32 -32.95 6.20 0.77
C VAL A 32 -33.96 5.23 1.36
N SER A 33 -34.84 4.73 0.51
CA SER A 33 -35.83 3.71 0.86
C SER A 33 -35.24 2.29 0.73
N HIS A 34 -36.00 1.31 1.21
CA HIS A 34 -35.70 -0.11 1.01
C HIS A 34 -35.35 -0.43 -0.46
N ARG A 35 -34.14 -0.92 -0.68
CA ARG A 35 -33.55 -1.48 -1.92
C ARG A 35 -32.03 -1.48 -1.75
N ARG A 36 -31.32 -2.14 -2.66
CA ARG A 36 -29.87 -2.00 -2.79
C ARG A 36 -29.57 -0.66 -3.46
N HIS A 37 -28.74 0.15 -2.82
CA HIS A 37 -28.26 1.41 -3.38
C HIS A 37 -26.75 1.34 -3.58
N GLU A 38 -26.31 1.90 -4.69
CA GLU A 38 -24.90 2.02 -5.03
C GLU A 38 -24.61 3.48 -5.35
N ARG A 39 -23.53 3.99 -4.78
CA ARG A 39 -23.01 5.33 -5.04
C ARG A 39 -21.52 5.25 -5.31
N SER A 40 -21.09 6.02 -6.30
CA SER A 40 -19.69 6.25 -6.62
C SER A 40 -19.34 7.66 -6.18
N VAL A 41 -18.34 7.78 -5.30
CA VAL A 41 -17.86 9.07 -4.81
C VAL A 41 -16.44 9.29 -5.31
N VAL A 42 -16.19 10.48 -5.86
CA VAL A 42 -14.85 10.94 -6.19
C VAL A 42 -14.29 11.61 -4.94
N LEU A 43 -13.32 10.98 -4.31
CA LEU A 43 -12.61 11.58 -3.18
C LEU A 43 -11.45 12.44 -3.71
N PRO A 44 -11.15 13.59 -3.09
CA PRO A 44 -9.92 14.30 -3.41
C PRO A 44 -8.73 13.38 -3.13
N ALA A 45 -7.74 13.39 -4.02
CA ALA A 45 -6.51 12.65 -3.80
C ALA A 45 -5.91 13.09 -2.46
N ALA A 46 -5.63 12.14 -1.58
CA ALA A 46 -4.93 12.44 -0.35
C ALA A 46 -3.59 13.10 -0.69
N PRO A 47 -3.18 14.17 0.02
CA PRO A 47 -1.88 14.76 -0.21
C PRO A 47 -0.80 13.70 0.01
N ARG A 48 0.16 13.62 -0.91
CA ARG A 48 1.27 12.65 -0.82
C ARG A 48 2.07 12.97 0.45
N ARG A 49 2.11 12.03 1.37
CA ARG A 49 2.90 12.13 2.60
C ARG A 49 4.22 11.40 2.39
N PRO A 50 5.32 11.84 3.03
CA PRO A 50 6.54 11.05 3.07
C PRO A 50 6.25 9.66 3.65
N VAL A 51 6.84 8.63 3.06
CA VAL A 51 6.69 7.25 3.53
C VAL A 51 7.46 7.08 4.84
N GLY A 52 6.77 6.93 5.96
CA GLY A 52 7.37 6.79 7.28
C GLY A 52 7.48 5.34 7.77
N THR A 53 6.48 4.52 7.43
CA THR A 53 6.36 3.12 7.89
C THR A 53 6.44 2.12 6.74
N VAL A 54 6.68 0.85 7.07
CA VAL A 54 6.64 -0.26 6.11
C VAL A 54 5.26 -0.39 5.45
N ARG A 55 4.17 -0.16 6.19
CA ARG A 55 2.81 -0.13 5.64
C ARG A 55 2.66 0.94 4.58
N GLU A 56 3.07 2.17 4.90
CA GLU A 56 3.01 3.29 3.95
C GLU A 56 3.88 3.04 2.72
N LEU A 57 5.00 2.31 2.86
CA LEU A 57 5.83 1.89 1.74
C LEU A 57 5.09 0.91 0.81
N ILE A 58 4.39 -0.07 1.37
CA ILE A 58 3.62 -1.06 0.60
C ILE A 58 2.40 -0.42 -0.07
N ASP A 59 1.77 0.55 0.59
CA ASP A 59 0.60 1.26 0.09
C ASP A 59 0.95 2.31 -1.00
N ASP A 60 2.19 2.82 -1.05
CA ASP A 60 2.67 3.69 -2.15
C ASP A 60 3.22 2.85 -3.31
N ALA A 61 2.46 2.76 -4.39
CA ALA A 61 2.78 1.90 -5.54
C ALA A 61 4.15 2.21 -6.18
N GLU A 62 4.52 3.49 -6.30
CA GLU A 62 5.80 3.89 -6.91
C GLU A 62 6.99 3.59 -5.98
N ALA A 63 6.81 3.78 -4.67
CA ALA A 63 7.83 3.43 -3.69
C ALA A 63 7.99 1.92 -3.55
N TRP A 64 6.89 1.18 -3.58
CA TRP A 64 6.87 -0.28 -3.55
C TRP A 64 7.60 -0.87 -4.77
N GLU A 65 7.28 -0.39 -5.98
CA GLU A 65 7.93 -0.86 -7.22
C GLU A 65 9.45 -0.69 -7.15
N ARG A 66 9.95 0.48 -6.73
CA ARG A 66 11.40 0.72 -6.54
C ARG A 66 12.05 -0.27 -5.57
N VAL A 67 11.39 -0.61 -4.48
CA VAL A 67 11.92 -1.55 -3.48
C VAL A 67 11.91 -2.99 -4.02
N VAL A 68 10.86 -3.37 -4.74
CA VAL A 68 10.75 -4.68 -5.41
C VAL A 68 11.84 -4.84 -6.46
N GLU A 69 12.06 -3.83 -7.30
CA GLU A 69 13.15 -3.81 -8.28
C GLU A 69 14.51 -3.90 -7.61
N ALA A 70 14.74 -3.13 -6.55
CA ALA A 70 16.00 -3.15 -5.81
C ALA A 70 16.31 -4.56 -5.26
N ALA A 71 15.31 -5.26 -4.70
CA ALA A 71 15.48 -6.63 -4.20
C ALA A 71 15.77 -7.64 -5.32
N GLY A 72 15.11 -7.49 -6.48
CA GLY A 72 15.30 -8.35 -7.64
C GLY A 72 16.61 -8.10 -8.40
N SER A 73 17.15 -6.88 -8.33
CA SER A 73 18.28 -6.42 -9.15
C SER A 73 19.55 -7.24 -9.00
N GLN A 74 19.75 -7.90 -7.85
CA GLN A 74 20.96 -8.66 -7.54
C GLN A 74 20.85 -10.14 -7.92
N GLY A 75 19.70 -10.60 -8.43
CA GLY A 75 19.52 -11.98 -8.90
C GLY A 75 19.62 -13.05 -7.81
N HIS A 76 19.51 -12.69 -6.53
CA HIS A 76 19.64 -13.66 -5.44
C HIS A 76 18.43 -14.63 -5.41
N PRO A 77 18.63 -15.96 -5.29
CA PRO A 77 17.55 -16.96 -5.36
C PRO A 77 16.42 -16.76 -4.34
N MET A 78 16.69 -16.06 -3.24
CA MET A 78 15.68 -15.71 -2.23
C MET A 78 14.51 -14.89 -2.80
N PHE A 79 14.75 -14.08 -3.82
CA PHE A 79 13.77 -13.17 -4.43
C PHE A 79 13.31 -13.64 -5.81
N SER A 80 13.78 -14.80 -6.26
CA SER A 80 13.32 -15.45 -7.50
C SER A 80 12.21 -16.46 -7.17
N PRO A 81 11.22 -16.67 -8.06
CA PRO A 81 10.99 -15.98 -9.33
C PRO A 81 10.29 -14.63 -9.19
N ASP A 82 9.70 -14.34 -8.03
CA ASP A 82 8.90 -13.14 -7.80
C ASP A 82 9.31 -12.41 -6.50
N PRO A 83 9.96 -11.24 -6.60
CA PRO A 83 10.44 -10.49 -5.44
C PRO A 83 9.31 -9.89 -4.60
N ALA A 84 8.19 -9.49 -5.20
CA ALA A 84 7.11 -8.76 -4.51
C ALA A 84 6.43 -9.58 -3.39
N PRO A 85 5.89 -10.79 -3.63
CA PRO A 85 5.25 -11.59 -2.57
C PRO A 85 6.27 -12.07 -1.54
N ARG A 86 7.54 -12.27 -1.94
CA ARG A 86 8.63 -12.62 -1.02
C ARG A 86 8.89 -11.49 -0.02
N LEU A 87 9.07 -10.27 -0.51
CA LEU A 87 9.27 -9.09 0.35
C LEU A 87 8.05 -8.84 1.24
N ALA A 88 6.84 -8.88 0.69
CA ALA A 88 5.62 -8.68 1.47
C ALA A 88 5.49 -9.70 2.61
N GLY A 89 5.86 -10.96 2.35
CA GLY A 89 5.91 -12.00 3.38
C GLY A 89 6.90 -11.70 4.51
N MET A 90 8.12 -11.27 4.17
CA MET A 90 9.14 -10.92 5.16
C MET A 90 8.75 -9.70 6.00
N LEU A 91 8.16 -8.69 5.36
CA LEU A 91 7.79 -7.41 5.99
C LEU A 91 6.47 -7.47 6.76
N SER A 92 5.71 -8.57 6.66
CA SER A 92 4.38 -8.72 7.27
C SER A 92 4.33 -8.49 8.78
N ARG A 93 5.43 -8.73 9.50
CA ARG A 93 5.53 -8.50 10.95
C ARG A 93 5.96 -7.08 11.32
N ASP A 94 6.52 -6.35 10.36
CA ASP A 94 7.14 -5.05 10.56
C ASP A 94 6.31 -3.91 9.95
N LEU A 95 5.04 -4.15 9.60
CA LEU A 95 4.17 -3.17 8.92
C LEU A 95 4.10 -1.81 9.63
N ASN A 96 4.18 -1.80 10.96
CA ASN A 96 4.12 -0.56 11.74
C ASN A 96 5.51 -0.03 12.15
N MET A 97 6.58 -0.71 11.73
CA MET A 97 7.95 -0.29 11.99
C MET A 97 8.37 0.81 10.99
N PRO A 98 9.39 1.62 11.35
CA PRO A 98 9.92 2.63 10.44
C PRO A 98 10.43 2.00 9.14
N VAL A 99 10.27 2.72 8.03
CA VAL A 99 10.71 2.29 6.69
C VAL A 99 12.22 1.99 6.64
N SER A 100 13.02 2.63 7.50
CA SER A 100 14.45 2.35 7.66
C SER A 100 14.78 0.91 8.10
N THR A 101 13.78 0.16 8.59
CA THR A 101 13.92 -1.25 9.00
C THR A 101 13.93 -2.20 7.81
N VAL A 102 13.39 -1.79 6.65
CA VAL A 102 13.17 -2.63 5.48
C VAL A 102 14.43 -3.38 5.01
N PRO A 103 15.61 -2.73 4.84
CA PRO A 103 16.79 -3.45 4.37
C PRO A 103 17.24 -4.55 5.32
N GLY A 104 17.08 -4.34 6.63
CA GLY A 104 17.37 -5.35 7.64
C GLY A 104 16.35 -6.49 7.62
N ALA A 105 15.05 -6.16 7.70
CA ALA A 105 13.99 -7.16 7.71
C ALA A 105 13.98 -8.04 6.45
N ALA A 106 14.18 -7.42 5.27
CA ALA A 106 14.22 -8.12 3.99
C ALA A 106 15.48 -8.98 3.78
N THR A 107 16.53 -8.77 4.57
CA THR A 107 17.78 -9.57 4.47
C THR A 107 18.03 -10.44 5.69
N VAL A 108 17.00 -10.67 6.51
CA VAL A 108 17.11 -11.42 7.77
C VAL A 108 18.23 -10.85 8.64
N HIS A 109 18.36 -9.53 8.65
CA HIS A 109 19.40 -8.76 9.33
C HIS A 109 20.84 -9.18 8.97
N GLY A 110 21.07 -9.69 7.77
CA GLY A 110 22.38 -10.16 7.31
C GLY A 110 22.73 -11.59 7.78
N PHE A 111 21.75 -12.34 8.29
CA PHE A 111 21.96 -13.74 8.66
C PHE A 111 22.20 -14.64 7.44
N VAL A 112 21.66 -14.27 6.27
CA VAL A 112 21.83 -15.03 5.03
C VAL A 112 23.01 -14.46 4.24
N PRO A 113 24.08 -15.25 4.00
CA PRO A 113 25.20 -14.83 3.17
C PRO A 113 24.77 -14.51 1.73
N GLY A 114 25.41 -13.53 1.09
CA GLY A 114 25.15 -13.19 -0.31
C GLY A 114 24.02 -12.17 -0.51
N LEU A 115 23.48 -11.60 0.57
CA LEU A 115 22.46 -10.55 0.54
C LEU A 115 23.02 -9.13 0.70
N GLU A 116 24.33 -8.94 0.76
CA GLU A 116 24.97 -7.66 1.01
C GLU A 116 24.65 -6.65 -0.10
N GLY A 117 24.68 -7.11 -1.36
CA GLY A 117 24.27 -6.31 -2.51
C GLY A 117 22.78 -5.93 -2.45
N VAL A 118 21.92 -6.87 -2.03
CA VAL A 118 20.48 -6.63 -1.91
C VAL A 118 20.19 -5.62 -0.81
N ARG A 119 20.84 -5.79 0.35
CA ARG A 119 20.72 -4.86 1.47
C ARG A 119 21.08 -3.44 1.05
N ARG A 120 22.20 -3.27 0.35
CA ARG A 120 22.64 -1.96 -0.14
C ARG A 120 21.63 -1.35 -1.13
N ALA A 121 21.15 -2.14 -2.08
CA ALA A 121 20.15 -1.68 -3.04
C ALA A 121 18.86 -1.22 -2.34
N LEU A 122 18.42 -1.96 -1.32
CA LEU A 122 17.25 -1.60 -0.51
C LEU A 122 17.49 -0.33 0.33
N GLU A 123 18.67 -0.15 0.92
CA GLU A 123 19.03 1.07 1.65
C GLU A 123 18.99 2.30 0.73
N GLU A 124 19.46 2.17 -0.51
CA GLU A 124 19.39 3.22 -1.52
C GLU A 124 17.95 3.50 -1.96
N ALA A 125 17.15 2.46 -2.21
CA ALA A 125 15.75 2.58 -2.62
C ALA A 125 14.87 3.26 -1.54
N VAL A 126 15.09 2.92 -0.27
CA VAL A 126 14.37 3.53 0.86
C VAL A 126 14.78 4.99 1.06
N ARG A 127 16.07 5.32 0.92
CA ARG A 127 16.57 6.70 1.06
C ARG A 127 16.15 7.61 -0.09
N GLY A 128 16.09 7.09 -1.31
CA GLY A 128 15.73 7.85 -2.51
C GLY A 128 14.25 8.22 -2.63
N GLY A 129 13.40 7.79 -1.68
CA GLY A 129 11.96 8.07 -1.67
C GLY A 129 11.43 8.73 -0.40
N ALA A 130 12.31 9.09 0.55
CA ALA A 130 11.96 9.79 1.79
C ALA A 130 12.03 11.31 1.63
#